data_AF-A0AAU0LU05-F1
#
_entry.id   AF-A0AAU0LU05-F1
#
_cell.length_a   1.000
_cell.length_b   1.000
_cell.length_c   1.000
_cell.angle_alpha   90.00
_cell.angle_beta   90.00
_cell.angle_gamma   90.00
#
_symmetry.space_group_name_H-M   'P 1'
#
loop_
_entity.id
_entity.type
_entity.pdbx_description
1 polymer ?
#
loop_
_entity_poly.entity_id
_entity_poly.type
_entity_poly.pdbx_seq_one_letter_code
_entity_poly.pdbx_strand_id
1 'polypeptide(L)' 'MLRIIKAMELINDTDLNMTEITYEIGYSNIAAFSNNFYLLTNMRPTEFKMR' A
#
# COMPACT_ATOMS: atom_id res chain seq x y z
N MET A 1 6.51 7.63 6.37
CA MET A 1 6.19 8.16 5.03
C MET A 1 6.83 7.35 3.90
N LEU A 2 8.14 7.07 3.93
CA LEU A 2 8.84 6.29 2.89
C LEU A 2 8.17 4.95 2.52
N ARG A 3 7.63 4.22 3.50
CA ARG A 3 6.89 2.96 3.25
C ARG A 3 5.66 3.14 2.36
N ILE A 4 4.93 4.25 2.50
CA ILE A 4 3.73 4.52 1.69
C ILE A 4 4.10 4.97 0.28
N ILE A 5 5.17 5.75 0.13
CA ILE A 5 5.72 6.09 -1.19
C ILE A 5 6.13 4.80 -1.91
N LYS A 6 6.86 3.91 -1.23
CA LYS A 6 7.22 2.61 -1.80
C LYS A 6 6.01 1.76 -2.14
N ALA A 7 4.97 1.77 -1.30
CA ALA A 7 3.72 1.08 -1.60
C ALA A 7 3.06 1.60 -2.88
N MET A 8 3.05 2.92 -3.11
CA MET A 8 2.51 3.49 -4.35
C MET A 8 3.29 3.05 -5.58
N GLU A 9 4.63 3.06 -5.52
CA GLU A 9 5.48 2.52 -6.59
C GLU A 9 5.15 1.05 -6.87
N LEU A 10 5.09 0.20 -5.84
CA LEU A 10 4.80 -1.22 -6.01
C LEU A 10 3.39 -1.48 -6.56
N ILE A 11 2.39 -0.68 -6.16
CA ILE A 11 1.02 -0.81 -6.68
C ILE A 11 0.96 -0.49 -8.18
N ASN A 12 1.76 0.48 -8.64
CA ASN A 12 1.74 0.95 -10.03
C ASN A 12 2.67 0.16 -10.95
N ASP A 13 3.82 -0.27 -10.44
CA ASP A 13 4.91 -0.78 -11.27
C ASP A 13 5.02 -2.32 -11.23
N THR A 14 4.18 -3.00 -10.44
CA THR A 14 4.24 -4.46 -10.26
C THR A 14 2.88 -5.12 -10.24
N ASP A 15 2.84 -6.43 -10.48
CA ASP A 15 1.65 -7.27 -10.36
C ASP A 15 1.38 -7.77 -8.94
N LEU A 16 2.14 -7.30 -7.95
CA LEU A 16 2.00 -7.74 -6.57
C LEU A 16 0.58 -7.47 -6.05
N ASN A 17 0.09 -8.41 -5.26
CA ASN A 17 -1.15 -8.24 -4.53
C ASN A 17 -0.92 -7.46 -3.22
N MET A 18 -2.00 -6.98 -2.61
CA MET A 18 -1.91 -6.12 -1.42
C MET A 18 -1.24 -6.81 -0.23
N THR A 19 -1.34 -8.14 -0.11
CA THR A 19 -0.68 -8.93 0.94
C THR A 19 0.83 -8.92 0.74
N GLU A 20 1.30 -9.15 -0.49
CA GLU A 20 2.72 -9.11 -0.83
C GLU A 20 3.29 -7.71 -0.59
N ILE A 21 2.62 -6.67 -1.09
CA ILE A 21 3.02 -5.27 -0.89
C ILE A 21 3.10 -4.93 0.61
N THR A 22 2.15 -5.40 1.41
CA THR A 22 2.12 -5.18 2.87
C THR A 22 3.41 -5.70 3.53
N TYR A 23 3.81 -6.93 3.19
CA TYR A 23 5.02 -7.53 3.76
C TYR A 23 6.29 -6.89 3.19
N GLU A 24 6.33 -6.57 1.89
CA GLU A 24 7.46 -5.94 1.22
C GLU A 24 7.85 -4.59 1.84
N ILE A 25 6.86 -3.77 2.19
CA ILE A 25 7.08 -2.46 2.83
C ILE A 25 7.22 -2.56 4.36
N GLY A 26 7.24 -3.77 4.92
CA GLY A 26 7.53 -4.05 6.33
C GLY A 26 6.36 -3.87 7.30
N TYR A 27 5.12 -4.05 6.85
CA TYR A 27 3.97 -4.22 7.75
C TYR A 27 3.74 -5.70 8.04
N SER A 28 3.39 -6.00 9.29
CA SER A 28 3.07 -7.36 9.72
C SER A 28 1.62 -7.77 9.42
N ASN A 29 0.77 -6.83 9.02
CA ASN A 29 -0.62 -7.09 8.65
C ASN A 29 -1.21 -6.00 7.74
N ILE A 30 -2.20 -6.40 6.94
CA ILE A 30 -2.85 -5.55 5.93
C ILE A 30 -3.63 -4.39 6.54
N ALA A 31 -4.26 -4.60 7.72
CA ALA A 31 -5.07 -3.56 8.35
C ALA A 31 -4.23 -2.34 8.75
N ALA A 32 -3.06 -2.56 9.33
CA ALA A 32 -2.13 -1.50 9.69
C ALA A 32 -1.60 -0.76 8.46
N PHE A 33 -1.28 -1.47 7.38
CA PHE A 33 -0.92 -0.86 6.10
C PHE A 33 -2.06 -0.01 5.54
N SER A 34 -3.24 -0.60 5.36
CA SER A 34 -4.41 0.05 4.74
C SER A 34 -4.86 1.30 5.50
N ASN A 35 -4.81 1.28 6.84
CA ASN A 35 -5.14 2.45 7.65
C ASN A 35 -4.11 3.56 7.53
N ASN A 36 -2.81 3.25 7.59
CA ASN A 36 -1.76 4.26 7.42
C ASN A 36 -1.73 4.84 6.00
N PHE A 37 -1.97 4.01 4.99
CA PHE A 37 -2.10 4.47 3.62
C PHE A 37 -3.27 5.47 3.53
N TYR A 38 -4.46 5.11 4.02
CA TYR A 38 -5.61 6.01 4.03
C TYR A 38 -5.36 7.32 4.79
N LEU A 39 -4.75 7.28 5.98
CA LEU A 39 -4.47 8.48 6.76
C LEU A 39 -3.53 9.45 6.04
N LEU A 40 -2.63 8.94 5.18
CA LEU A 40 -1.62 9.74 4.49
C LEU A 40 -2.06 10.16 3.08
N THR A 41 -2.98 9.43 2.45
CA THR A 41 -3.38 9.65 1.05
C THR A 41 -4.83 10.06 0.89
N ASN A 42 -5.64 9.94 1.95
CA ASN A 42 -7.11 10.01 1.91
C ASN A 42 -7.74 9.05 0.89
N MET A 43 -7.07 7.93 0.58
CA MET A 43 -7.52 6.93 -0.40
C MET A 43 -7.18 5.53 0.09
N ARG A 44 -7.99 4.52 -0.23
CA ARG A 44 -7.63 3.12 0.10
C ARG A 44 -6.64 2.55 -0.93
N PRO A 45 -5.71 1.66 -0.54
CA PRO A 45 -4.75 1.07 -1.48
C PRO A 45 -5.41 0.38 -2.69
N THR A 46 -6.54 -0.29 -2.46
CA THR A 46 -7.31 -0.96 -3.51
C THR A 46 -7.99 0.01 -4.46
N GLU A 47 -8.44 1.15 -3.95
CA GLU A 47 -9.00 2.24 -4.76
C GLU A 47 -7.91 2.90 -5.60
N PHE A 48 -6.72 3.10 -5.01
CA PHE A 48 -5.55 3.61 -5.72
C PHE A 48 -5.14 2.68 -6.88
N LYS A 49 -5.15 1.36 -6.68
CA LYS A 49 -4.83 0.37 -7.73
C LYS A 49 -5.82 0.36 -8.91
N MET A 50 -7.06 0.78 -8.70
CA MET A 50 -8.09 0.79 -9.75
C MET A 50 -8.06 2.05 -10.62
N ARG A 51 -7.27 3.06 -10.24
CA ARG A 51 -7.05 4.27 -11.04
C ARG A 51 -5.92 4.08 -12.02
#